data_AF-A0A239JPU2-F1
#
_entry.id   AF-A0A239JPU2-F1
#
_cell.length_a   1.000
_cell.length_b   1.000
_cell.length_c   1.000
_cell.angle_alpha   90.00
_cell.angle_beta   90.00
_cell.angle_gamma   90.00
#
_symmetry.space_group_name_H-M   'P 1'
#
loop_
_entity.id
_entity.type
_entity.pdbx_description
1 polymer ?
#
loop_
_entity_poly.entity_id
_entity_poly.type
_entity_poly.pdbx_seq_one_letter_code
_entity_poly.pdbx_strand_id
1 'polypeptide(L)'
;MSSFVTPPPPLKSNIVRTFSLGGKFFIILMLALVMSISGFFIESLTTERASIHGVQQASESAPAQPERLFGVELADSYRAIHRSLHYITLFLGLVFLTYFLFEVMTGRSVHPAQYALVGVAQTIFYLLLLSFAEHLGFDLSFLIAGGCTVGLFAINTHWLFHSRKLGMRALGVFTLLYAFIYVLLRVEAYALLVGAVASFFAVAAAMYVTRNVDWYGEGAPVAAATAAGGRDSWLD
;
A
#
# COMPACT_ATOMS: atom_id res chain seq x y z
N MET A 1 -12.04 -48.67 -45.70
CA MET A 1 -11.41 -47.33 -45.69
C MET A 1 -11.67 -46.70 -44.33
N SER A 2 -10.78 -46.93 -43.36
CA SER A 2 -10.87 -46.34 -42.01
C SER A 2 -10.23 -44.95 -42.05
N SER A 3 -11.05 -43.91 -41.96
CA SER A 3 -10.60 -42.53 -41.90
C SER A 3 -9.85 -42.28 -40.59
N PHE A 4 -8.55 -42.08 -40.67
CA PHE A 4 -7.72 -41.60 -39.58
C PHE A 4 -8.13 -40.18 -39.23
N VAL A 5 -8.93 -40.03 -38.18
CA VAL A 5 -9.18 -38.73 -37.55
C VAL A 5 -7.91 -38.38 -36.77
N THR A 6 -7.17 -37.38 -37.24
CA THR A 6 -6.02 -36.86 -36.51
C THR A 6 -6.51 -36.11 -35.27
N PRO A 7 -5.92 -36.33 -34.09
CA PRO A 7 -6.27 -35.57 -32.90
C PRO A 7 -5.88 -34.08 -33.08
N PRO A 8 -6.69 -33.14 -32.56
CA PRO A 8 -6.38 -31.72 -32.65
C PRO A 8 -5.05 -31.40 -31.93
N PRO A 9 -4.28 -30.41 -32.42
CA PRO A 9 -3.02 -30.01 -31.81
C PRO A 9 -3.24 -29.53 -30.36
N PRO A 10 -2.30 -29.81 -29.44
CA PRO A 10 -2.40 -29.31 -28.07
C PRO A 10 -2.40 -27.79 -28.09
N LEU A 11 -3.44 -27.18 -27.50
CA LEU A 11 -3.52 -25.75 -27.26
C LEU A 11 -2.27 -25.30 -26.51
N LYS A 12 -1.47 -24.40 -27.13
CA LYS A 12 -0.38 -23.70 -26.43
C LYS A 12 -1.00 -22.98 -25.24
N SER A 13 -0.83 -23.56 -24.05
CA SER A 13 -1.14 -22.87 -22.81
C SER A 13 -0.27 -21.63 -22.80
N ASN A 14 -0.86 -20.45 -22.92
CA ASN A 14 -0.16 -19.20 -22.65
C ASN A 14 0.25 -19.28 -21.18
N ILE A 15 1.52 -19.65 -20.94
CA ILE A 15 2.14 -19.72 -19.62
C ILE A 15 2.21 -18.28 -19.14
N VAL A 16 1.15 -17.82 -18.48
CA VAL A 16 1.22 -16.65 -17.61
C VAL A 16 2.18 -17.08 -16.50
N ARG A 17 3.46 -16.72 -16.65
CA ARG A 17 4.49 -17.01 -15.64
C ARG A 17 4.00 -16.42 -14.32
N THR A 18 3.59 -17.29 -13.41
CA THR A 18 3.27 -16.91 -12.05
C THR A 18 4.61 -16.54 -11.41
N PHE A 19 4.83 -15.25 -11.14
CA PHE A 19 6.05 -14.81 -10.46
C PHE A 19 6.15 -15.50 -9.10
N SER A 20 7.36 -15.97 -8.75
CA SER A 20 7.65 -16.48 -7.41
C SER A 20 7.33 -15.40 -6.37
N LEU A 21 7.04 -15.81 -5.14
CA LEU A 21 6.65 -14.88 -4.06
C LEU A 21 7.72 -13.79 -3.84
N GLY A 22 9.00 -14.17 -3.94
CA GLY A 22 10.12 -13.23 -3.94
C GLY A 22 10.12 -12.26 -5.14
N GLY A 23 9.85 -12.74 -6.36
CA GLY A 23 9.74 -11.89 -7.55
C GLY A 23 8.63 -10.84 -7.43
N LYS A 24 7.49 -11.21 -6.83
CA LYS A 24 6.40 -10.26 -6.54
C LYS A 24 6.78 -9.20 -5.52
N PHE A 25 7.53 -9.57 -4.48
CA PHE A 25 8.03 -8.60 -3.51
C PHE A 25 8.87 -7.52 -4.19
N PHE A 26 9.77 -7.90 -5.10
CA PHE A 26 10.55 -6.93 -5.89
C PHE A 26 9.69 -6.06 -6.80
N ILE A 27 8.64 -6.61 -7.43
CA ILE A 27 7.70 -5.83 -8.24
C ILE A 27 6.96 -4.81 -7.38
N ILE A 28 6.47 -5.22 -6.20
CA ILE A 28 5.76 -4.33 -5.27
C ILE A 28 6.70 -3.23 -4.79
N LEU A 29 7.95 -3.56 -4.47
CA LEU A 29 8.96 -2.59 -4.04
C LEU A 29 9.30 -1.60 -5.17
N MET A 30 9.49 -2.09 -6.39
CA MET A 30 9.75 -1.25 -7.56
C MET A 30 8.56 -0.33 -7.87
N LEU A 31 7.34 -0.86 -7.79
CA LEU A 31 6.11 -0.09 -7.94
C LEU A 31 5.95 0.96 -6.84
N ALA A 32 6.30 0.64 -5.58
CA ALA A 32 6.29 1.59 -4.47
C ALA A 32 7.23 2.76 -4.74
N LEU A 33 8.43 2.46 -5.24
CA LEU A 33 9.43 3.47 -5.59
C LEU A 33 8.93 4.36 -6.73
N VAL A 34 8.39 3.78 -7.80
CA VAL A 34 7.79 4.53 -8.92
C VAL A 34 6.63 5.40 -8.44
N MET A 35 5.75 4.89 -7.58
CA MET A 35 4.63 5.65 -7.04
C MET A 35 5.06 6.74 -6.07
N SER A 36 6.23 6.63 -5.43
CA SER A 36 6.81 7.72 -4.64
C SER A 36 7.10 8.96 -5.49
N ILE A 37 7.27 8.83 -6.81
CA ILE A 37 7.41 9.97 -7.74
C ILE A 37 6.17 10.85 -7.71
N SER A 38 4.98 10.25 -7.55
CA SER A 38 3.72 10.98 -7.39
C SER A 38 3.73 11.89 -6.16
N GLY A 39 4.55 11.61 -5.15
CA GLY A 39 4.66 12.45 -3.96
C GLY A 39 5.25 13.82 -4.26
N PHE A 40 6.24 13.90 -5.15
CA PHE A 40 6.81 15.18 -5.60
C PHE A 40 5.78 16.06 -6.31
N PHE A 41 4.85 15.44 -7.06
CA PHE A 41 3.77 16.19 -7.71
C PHE A 41 2.84 16.84 -6.67
N ILE A 42 2.44 16.09 -5.64
CA ILE A 42 1.59 16.63 -4.58
C ILE A 42 2.33 17.71 -3.77
N GLU A 43 3.63 17.53 -3.55
CA GLU A 43 4.49 18.53 -2.89
C GLU A 43 4.60 19.82 -3.70
N SER A 44 4.78 19.70 -5.02
CA SER A 44 4.76 20.85 -5.93
C SER A 44 3.43 21.61 -5.83
N LEU A 45 2.29 20.90 -5.89
CA LEU A 45 0.96 21.51 -5.78
C LEU A 45 0.75 22.19 -4.43
N THR A 46 1.17 21.55 -3.34
CA THR A 46 1.00 22.09 -1.99
C THR A 46 1.83 23.36 -1.80
N THR A 47 3.06 23.36 -2.32
CA THR A 47 3.97 24.52 -2.26
C THR A 47 3.43 25.69 -3.09
N GLU A 48 2.94 25.40 -4.30
CA GLU A 48 2.32 26.39 -5.17
C GLU A 48 1.10 27.03 -4.48
N ARG A 49 0.18 26.21 -3.94
CA ARG A 49 -1.01 26.70 -3.23
C ARG A 49 -0.66 27.50 -1.98
N ALA A 50 0.32 27.05 -1.20
CA ALA A 50 0.75 27.76 0.00
C ALA A 50 1.43 29.11 -0.30
N SER A 51 2.14 29.21 -1.44
CA SER A 51 2.73 30.48 -1.90
C SER A 51 1.67 31.47 -2.39
N ILE A 52 0.65 31.00 -3.12
CA ILE A 52 -0.49 31.81 -3.60
C ILE A 52 -1.26 32.40 -2.41
N HIS A 53 -1.46 31.62 -1.35
CA HIS A 53 -2.17 32.06 -0.14
C HIS A 53 -1.27 32.78 0.89
N GLY A 54 0.00 33.07 0.57
CA GLY A 54 0.90 33.86 1.42
C GLY A 54 1.27 33.20 2.77
N VAL A 55 0.89 31.94 2.99
CA VAL A 55 0.96 31.25 4.28
C VAL A 55 2.41 30.91 4.67
N GLN A 56 3.29 30.69 3.68
CA GLN A 56 4.68 30.32 3.93
C GLN A 56 5.55 31.51 4.39
N GLN A 57 5.25 32.74 3.96
CA GLN A 57 6.03 33.96 4.31
C GLN A 57 5.49 34.69 5.53
N ALA A 58 4.19 34.57 5.85
CA ALA A 58 3.59 35.18 7.05
C ALA A 58 4.10 34.58 8.36
N SER A 59 4.78 33.43 8.32
CA SER A 59 5.28 32.74 9.51
C SER A 59 6.65 33.22 9.98
N GLU A 60 7.38 34.02 9.19
CA GLU A 60 8.76 34.44 9.52
C GLU A 60 8.90 35.95 9.78
N SER A 61 7.91 36.77 9.38
CA SER A 61 7.94 38.22 9.61
C SER A 61 6.55 38.83 9.87
N ALA A 62 6.26 39.08 11.15
CA ALA A 62 5.20 39.92 11.72
C ALA A 62 3.74 39.36 11.71
N PRO A 63 2.86 39.82 12.64
CA PRO A 63 1.58 39.19 12.93
C PRO A 63 0.54 39.56 11.87
N ALA A 64 0.54 38.85 10.75
CA ALA A 64 -0.59 38.88 9.82
C ALA A 64 -1.81 38.26 10.53
N GLN A 65 -2.91 39.02 10.58
CA GLN A 65 -4.16 38.54 11.16
C GLN A 65 -4.56 37.22 10.46
N PRO A 66 -4.82 36.14 11.20
CA PRO A 66 -5.19 34.88 10.58
C PRO A 66 -6.48 35.10 9.80
N GLU A 67 -6.43 34.94 8.48
CA GLU A 67 -7.63 34.94 7.65
C GLU A 67 -8.44 33.69 8.06
N ARG A 68 -9.36 33.87 9.00
CA ARG A 68 -10.20 32.79 9.52
C ARG A 68 -11.39 32.60 8.60
N LEU A 69 -11.20 31.81 7.54
CA LEU A 69 -12.35 31.26 6.83
C LEU A 69 -12.98 30.17 7.71
N PHE A 70 -14.24 30.36 8.10
CA PHE A 70 -14.99 29.42 8.96
C PHE A 70 -14.35 29.06 10.32
N GLY A 71 -13.59 29.99 10.92
CA GLY A 71 -13.05 29.79 12.28
C GLY A 71 -11.88 28.80 12.37
N VAL A 72 -11.36 28.31 11.24
CA VAL A 72 -10.18 27.44 11.17
C VAL A 72 -8.96 28.25 10.72
N GLU A 73 -7.81 28.02 11.35
CA GLU A 73 -6.54 28.62 10.90
C GLU A 73 -5.99 27.85 9.69
N LEU A 74 -6.09 28.48 8.51
CA LEU A 74 -5.57 27.95 7.24
C LEU A 74 -4.07 27.58 7.35
N ALA A 75 -3.30 28.34 8.14
CA ALA A 75 -1.88 28.09 8.37
C ALA A 75 -1.59 26.71 9.00
N ASP A 76 -2.42 26.26 9.94
CA ASP A 76 -2.24 24.96 10.58
C ASP A 76 -2.60 23.80 9.64
N SER A 77 -3.62 23.99 8.80
CA SER A 77 -3.98 23.03 7.75
C SER A 77 -2.84 22.82 6.75
N TYR A 78 -2.25 23.90 6.23
CA TYR A 78 -1.12 23.81 5.30
C TYR A 78 0.12 23.20 5.94
N ARG A 79 0.45 23.55 7.20
CA ARG A 79 1.57 22.94 7.95
C ARG A 79 1.37 21.44 8.15
N ALA A 80 0.16 20.99 8.46
CA ALA A 80 -0.13 19.57 8.63
C ALA A 80 -0.05 18.80 7.30
N ILE A 81 -0.53 19.39 6.20
CA ILE A 81 -0.43 18.80 4.86
C ILE A 81 1.03 18.77 4.39
N HIS A 82 1.79 19.85 4.57
CA HIS A 82 3.21 19.88 4.24
C HIS A 82 4.00 18.80 4.97
N ARG A 83 3.72 18.59 6.26
CA ARG A 83 4.27 17.45 7.02
C ARG A 83 3.87 16.11 6.43
N SER A 84 2.62 15.95 6.01
CA SER A 84 2.13 14.69 5.44
C SER A 84 2.88 14.25 4.17
N LEU A 85 3.45 15.20 3.43
CA LEU A 85 4.23 14.95 2.23
C LEU A 85 5.59 14.33 2.55
N HIS A 86 6.26 14.77 3.62
CA HIS A 86 7.50 14.12 4.07
C HIS A 86 7.28 12.65 4.48
N TYR A 87 6.05 12.28 4.86
CA TYR A 87 5.70 10.92 5.26
C TYR A 87 5.05 10.09 4.15
N ILE A 88 4.94 10.62 2.93
CA ILE A 88 4.24 9.94 1.84
C ILE A 88 4.80 8.55 1.53
N THR A 89 6.13 8.43 1.50
CA THR A 89 6.80 7.15 1.26
C THR A 89 6.53 6.15 2.38
N LEU A 90 6.47 6.61 3.64
CA LEU A 90 6.16 5.76 4.80
C LEU A 90 4.70 5.27 4.74
N PHE A 91 3.74 6.16 4.46
CA PHE A 91 2.33 5.80 4.38
C PHE A 91 2.06 4.85 3.21
N LEU A 92 2.62 5.15 2.04
CA LEU A 92 2.50 4.28 0.88
C LEU A 92 3.14 2.90 1.14
N GLY A 93 4.32 2.88 1.78
CA GLY A 93 5.00 1.67 2.20
C GLY A 93 4.16 0.81 3.15
N LEU A 94 3.53 1.42 4.16
CA LEU A 94 2.65 0.70 5.10
C LEU A 94 1.39 0.15 4.43
N VAL A 95 0.78 0.89 3.51
CA VAL A 95 -0.40 0.42 2.75
C VAL A 95 -0.01 -0.77 1.87
N PHE A 96 1.10 -0.68 1.13
CA PHE A 96 1.57 -1.77 0.28
C PHE A 96 2.00 -2.99 1.10
N LEU A 97 2.66 -2.77 2.24
CA LEU A 97 3.00 -3.82 3.18
C LEU A 97 1.75 -4.54 3.69
N THR A 98 0.69 -3.79 4.01
CA THR A 98 -0.59 -4.36 4.46
C THR A 98 -1.21 -5.26 3.38
N TYR A 99 -1.27 -4.80 2.13
CA TYR A 99 -1.76 -5.62 1.01
C TYR A 99 -0.88 -6.85 0.76
N PHE A 100 0.44 -6.68 0.84
CA PHE A 100 1.38 -7.78 0.72
C PHE A 100 1.17 -8.84 1.81
N LEU A 101 0.97 -8.43 3.07
CA LEU A 101 0.66 -9.36 4.16
C LEU A 101 -0.66 -10.08 3.93
N PHE A 102 -1.70 -9.41 3.42
CA PHE A 102 -2.95 -10.08 3.06
C PHE A 102 -2.78 -11.10 1.93
N GLU A 103 -1.99 -10.79 0.90
CA GLU A 103 -1.64 -11.73 -0.17
C GLU A 103 -0.93 -12.98 0.40
N VAL A 104 0.10 -12.78 1.22
CA VAL A 104 0.87 -13.84 1.86
C VAL A 104 -0.01 -14.72 2.75
N MET A 105 -0.84 -14.11 3.62
CA MET A 105 -1.71 -14.84 4.54
C MET A 105 -2.82 -15.63 3.83
N THR A 106 -3.28 -15.15 2.66
CA THR A 106 -4.38 -15.78 1.93
C THR A 106 -3.88 -16.77 0.87
N GLY A 107 -2.59 -16.72 0.51
CA GLY A 107 -1.99 -17.56 -0.54
C GLY A 107 -2.54 -17.27 -1.95
N ARG A 108 -3.35 -16.22 -2.12
CA ARG A 108 -3.96 -15.85 -3.41
C ARG A 108 -3.14 -14.76 -4.07
N SER A 109 -2.73 -15.01 -5.30
CA SER A 109 -1.97 -14.07 -6.10
C SER A 109 -2.81 -12.84 -6.45
N VAL A 110 -2.34 -11.66 -6.04
CA VAL A 110 -2.94 -10.39 -6.42
C VAL A 110 -2.30 -9.91 -7.72
N HIS A 111 -3.11 -9.45 -8.67
CA HIS A 111 -2.60 -8.93 -9.94
C HIS A 111 -1.85 -7.61 -9.70
N PRO A 112 -0.67 -7.36 -10.31
CA PRO A 112 0.10 -6.12 -10.11
C PRO A 112 -0.68 -4.82 -10.36
N ALA A 113 -1.66 -4.86 -11.27
CA ALA A 113 -2.57 -3.74 -11.53
C ALA A 113 -3.33 -3.28 -10.28
N GLN A 114 -3.66 -4.17 -9.34
CA GLN A 114 -4.33 -3.80 -8.10
C GLN A 114 -3.41 -3.00 -7.18
N TYR A 115 -2.13 -3.36 -7.09
CA TYR A 115 -1.16 -2.56 -6.33
C TYR A 115 -1.01 -1.15 -6.94
N ALA A 116 -1.06 -1.03 -8.26
CA ALA A 116 -1.03 0.28 -8.93
C ALA A 116 -2.28 1.12 -8.58
N LEU A 117 -3.47 0.51 -8.60
CA LEU A 117 -4.71 1.18 -8.19
C LEU A 117 -4.70 1.60 -6.73
N VAL A 118 -4.13 0.80 -5.83
CA VAL A 118 -3.94 1.16 -4.41
C VAL A 118 -3.03 2.38 -4.29
N GLY A 119 -1.94 2.44 -5.06
CA GLY A 119 -1.07 3.62 -5.12
C GLY A 119 -1.80 4.87 -5.62
N VAL A 120 -2.58 4.75 -6.69
CA VAL A 120 -3.39 5.86 -7.22
C VAL A 120 -4.44 6.32 -6.22
N ALA A 121 -5.11 5.39 -5.53
CA ALA A 121 -6.06 5.72 -4.48
C ALA A 121 -5.39 6.46 -3.31
N GLN A 122 -4.14 6.09 -2.97
CA GLN A 122 -3.36 6.82 -1.97
C GLN A 122 -3.01 8.24 -2.45
N THR A 123 -2.67 8.45 -3.73
CA THR A 123 -2.49 9.79 -4.30
C THR A 123 -3.79 10.61 -4.22
N ILE A 124 -4.93 10.01 -4.57
CA ILE A 124 -6.24 10.67 -4.52
C ILE A 124 -6.59 11.08 -3.08
N PHE A 125 -6.26 10.26 -2.08
CA PHE A 125 -6.43 10.63 -0.68
C PHE A 125 -5.77 11.97 -0.33
N TYR A 126 -4.52 12.19 -0.76
CA TYR A 126 -3.83 13.46 -0.51
C TYR A 126 -4.46 14.63 -1.25
N LEU A 127 -4.92 14.42 -2.49
CA LEU A 127 -5.62 15.45 -3.26
C LEU A 127 -6.94 15.85 -2.59
N LEU A 128 -7.71 14.87 -2.09
CA LEU A 128 -8.93 15.11 -1.33
C LEU A 128 -8.63 15.83 -0.02
N LEU A 129 -7.58 15.41 0.69
CA LEU A 129 -7.17 16.05 1.94
C LEU A 129 -6.81 17.52 1.70
N LEU A 130 -6.01 17.82 0.69
CA LEU A 130 -5.63 19.18 0.32
C LEU A 130 -6.85 20.02 -0.07
N SER A 131 -7.70 19.49 -0.95
CA SER A 131 -8.88 20.22 -1.44
C SER A 131 -9.93 20.49 -0.36
N PHE A 132 -10.18 19.53 0.54
CA PHE A 132 -11.13 19.72 1.62
C PHE A 132 -10.57 20.55 2.77
N ALA A 133 -9.27 20.47 3.05
CA ALA A 133 -8.67 21.22 4.15
C ALA A 133 -8.75 22.73 3.96
N GLU A 134 -8.80 23.19 2.71
CA GLU A 134 -9.05 24.61 2.35
C GLU A 134 -10.45 25.08 2.79
N HIS A 135 -11.44 24.19 2.85
CA HIS A 135 -12.84 24.52 3.09
C HIS A 135 -13.33 24.15 4.49
N LEU A 136 -12.90 23.00 5.01
CA LEU A 136 -13.43 22.37 6.23
C LEU A 136 -12.41 22.28 7.37
N GLY A 137 -11.14 22.64 7.12
CA GLY A 137 -10.06 22.44 8.06
C GLY A 137 -9.50 21.01 8.07
N PHE A 138 -8.32 20.84 8.66
CA PHE A 138 -7.57 19.58 8.62
C PHE A 138 -8.33 18.39 9.22
N ASP A 139 -8.91 18.53 10.42
CA ASP A 139 -9.47 17.39 11.16
C ASP A 139 -10.67 16.76 10.46
N LEU A 140 -11.63 17.58 9.98
CA LEU A 140 -12.80 17.11 9.23
C LEU A 140 -12.40 16.56 7.86
N SER A 141 -11.47 17.24 7.19
CA SER A 141 -10.99 16.80 5.88
C SER A 141 -10.30 15.45 5.95
N PHE A 142 -9.50 15.22 7.01
CA PHE A 142 -8.87 13.94 7.25
C PHE A 142 -9.89 12.84 7.54
N LEU A 143 -10.91 13.11 8.37
CA LEU A 143 -11.96 12.13 8.66
C LEU A 143 -12.74 11.73 7.40
N ILE A 144 -13.10 12.70 6.56
CA ILE A 144 -13.85 12.43 5.33
C ILE A 144 -12.97 11.72 4.29
N ALA A 145 -11.81 12.29 3.96
CA ALA A 145 -10.90 11.72 2.97
C ALA A 145 -10.38 10.35 3.43
N GLY A 146 -9.95 10.24 4.68
CA GLY A 146 -9.48 8.99 5.28
C GLY A 146 -10.58 7.95 5.38
N GLY A 147 -11.80 8.33 5.79
CA GLY A 147 -12.95 7.43 5.84
C GLY A 147 -13.30 6.85 4.46
N CYS A 148 -13.32 7.69 3.43
CA CYS A 148 -13.51 7.27 2.04
C CYS A 148 -12.43 6.28 1.59
N THR A 149 -11.15 6.56 1.88
CA THR A 149 -10.04 5.69 1.46
C THR A 149 -10.00 4.37 2.23
N VAL A 150 -10.23 4.40 3.54
CA VAL A 150 -10.35 3.18 4.36
C VAL A 150 -11.50 2.32 3.87
N GLY A 151 -12.66 2.93 3.58
CA GLY A 151 -13.80 2.23 2.98
C GLY A 151 -13.44 1.61 1.63
N LEU A 152 -12.79 2.38 0.75
CA LEU A 152 -12.34 1.91 -0.55
C LEU A 152 -11.39 0.72 -0.45
N PHE A 153 -10.40 0.76 0.44
CA PHE A 153 -9.46 -0.35 0.64
C PHE A 153 -10.11 -1.58 1.28
N ALA A 154 -11.00 -1.40 2.26
CA ALA A 154 -11.73 -2.50 2.87
C ALA A 154 -12.64 -3.22 1.86
N ILE A 155 -13.36 -2.43 1.05
CA ILE A 155 -14.20 -2.93 -0.04
C ILE A 155 -13.31 -3.62 -1.08
N ASN A 156 -12.25 -2.98 -1.55
CA ASN A 156 -11.31 -3.56 -2.52
C ASN A 156 -10.74 -4.90 -2.03
N THR A 157 -10.35 -5.00 -0.76
CA THR A 157 -9.87 -6.26 -0.16
C THR A 157 -10.98 -7.33 -0.14
N HIS A 158 -12.22 -6.94 0.16
CA HIS A 158 -13.35 -7.86 0.07
C HIS A 158 -13.53 -8.43 -1.34
N TRP A 159 -13.49 -7.59 -2.38
CA TRP A 159 -13.61 -8.02 -3.79
C TRP A 159 -12.43 -8.88 -4.22
N LEU A 160 -11.21 -8.50 -3.86
CA LEU A 160 -9.99 -9.18 -4.27
C LEU A 160 -9.92 -10.62 -3.74
N PHE A 161 -10.27 -10.81 -2.48
CA PHE A 161 -10.18 -12.11 -1.82
C PHE A 161 -11.52 -12.84 -1.68
N HIS A 162 -12.63 -12.25 -2.17
CA HIS A 162 -13.98 -12.81 -2.11
C HIS A 162 -14.39 -13.29 -0.70
N SER A 163 -13.92 -12.60 0.35
CA SER A 163 -14.11 -12.99 1.75
C SER A 163 -14.56 -11.81 2.58
N ARG A 164 -15.75 -11.91 3.21
CA ARG A 164 -16.27 -10.87 4.10
C ARG A 164 -15.43 -10.73 5.37
N LYS A 165 -14.92 -11.85 5.90
CA LYS A 165 -14.05 -11.85 7.09
C LYS A 165 -12.76 -11.07 6.83
N LEU A 166 -12.18 -11.21 5.63
CA LEU A 166 -10.96 -10.48 5.29
C LEU A 166 -11.24 -9.00 5.03
N GLY A 167 -12.36 -8.65 4.40
CA GLY A 167 -12.80 -7.26 4.25
C GLY A 167 -12.99 -6.54 5.60
N MET A 168 -13.59 -7.21 6.59
CA MET A 168 -13.70 -6.66 7.96
C MET A 168 -12.34 -6.48 8.64
N ARG A 169 -11.43 -7.44 8.48
CA ARG A 169 -10.05 -7.31 9.00
C ARG A 169 -9.33 -6.14 8.33
N ALA A 170 -9.49 -5.98 7.02
CA ALA A 170 -8.93 -4.87 6.26
C ALA A 170 -9.48 -3.53 6.76
N LEU A 171 -10.79 -3.43 7.00
CA LEU A 171 -11.38 -2.24 7.62
C LEU A 171 -10.67 -1.91 8.94
N GLY A 172 -10.55 -2.87 9.87
CA GLY A 172 -9.90 -2.64 11.16
C GLY A 172 -8.42 -2.23 11.04
N VAL A 173 -7.66 -2.90 10.17
CA VAL A 173 -6.24 -2.60 9.95
C VAL A 173 -6.05 -1.24 9.30
N PHE A 174 -6.83 -0.90 8.26
CA PHE A 174 -6.74 0.40 7.59
C PHE A 174 -7.27 1.53 8.47
N THR A 175 -8.32 1.32 9.28
CA THR A 175 -8.73 2.30 10.30
C THR A 175 -7.62 2.56 11.30
N LEU A 176 -6.96 1.52 11.82
CA LEU A 176 -5.83 1.67 12.74
C LEU A 176 -4.67 2.41 12.07
N LEU A 177 -4.34 2.06 10.83
CA LEU A 177 -3.29 2.71 10.05
C LEU A 177 -3.60 4.19 9.82
N TYR A 178 -4.82 4.54 9.43
CA TYR A 178 -5.22 5.93 9.19
C TYR A 178 -5.37 6.73 10.50
N ALA A 179 -5.77 6.10 11.59
CA ALA A 179 -5.74 6.71 12.92
C ALA A 179 -4.29 7.00 13.36
N PHE A 180 -3.37 6.08 13.09
CA PHE A 180 -1.94 6.30 13.31
C PHE A 180 -1.42 7.46 12.47
N ILE A 181 -1.76 7.51 11.17
CA ILE A 181 -1.42 8.63 10.28
C ILE A 181 -1.93 9.95 10.87
N TYR A 182 -3.19 10.01 11.31
CA TYR A 182 -3.77 11.20 11.91
C TYR A 182 -2.94 11.71 13.10
N VAL A 183 -2.58 10.82 14.03
CA VAL A 183 -1.72 11.16 15.17
C VAL A 183 -0.36 11.67 14.70
N LEU A 184 0.24 11.01 13.70
CA LEU A 184 1.54 11.40 13.16
C LEU A 184 1.50 12.83 12.59
N LEU A 185 0.42 13.19 11.90
CA LEU A 185 0.25 14.53 11.33
C LEU A 185 -0.02 15.60 12.40
N ARG A 186 -0.62 15.23 13.54
CA ARG A 186 -0.90 16.17 14.63
C ARG A 186 0.31 16.46 15.51
N VAL A 187 1.23 15.52 15.66
CA VAL A 187 2.37 15.65 16.58
C VAL A 187 3.54 16.38 15.91
N GLU A 188 3.67 17.69 16.19
CA GLU A 188 4.73 18.55 15.61
C GLU A 188 6.14 18.19 16.07
N ALA A 189 6.35 17.99 17.37
CA ALA A 189 7.70 17.90 17.96
C ALA A 189 8.30 16.48 17.96
N TYR A 190 7.48 15.43 17.78
CA TYR A 190 7.92 14.03 17.93
C TYR A 190 7.68 13.17 16.69
N ALA A 191 7.44 13.79 15.53
CA ALA A 191 7.07 13.05 14.32
C ALA A 191 8.13 12.03 13.88
N LEU A 192 9.42 12.35 14.02
CA LEU A 192 10.53 11.45 13.70
C LEU A 192 10.53 10.21 14.61
N LEU A 193 10.32 10.41 15.92
CA LEU A 193 10.23 9.33 16.90
C LEU A 193 9.04 8.41 16.62
N VAL A 194 7.85 8.99 16.43
CA VAL A 194 6.61 8.25 16.18
C VAL A 194 6.72 7.45 14.87
N GLY A 195 7.23 8.07 13.81
CA GLY A 195 7.45 7.40 12.53
C GLY A 195 8.46 6.25 12.59
N ALA A 196 9.59 6.44 13.30
CA ALA A 196 10.61 5.41 13.45
C ALA A 196 10.10 4.21 14.26
N VAL A 197 9.45 4.46 15.41
CA VAL A 197 8.86 3.41 16.26
C VAL A 197 7.80 2.63 15.49
N ALA A 198 6.91 3.31 14.78
CA ALA A 198 5.89 2.64 13.99
C ALA A 198 6.47 1.82 12.83
N SER A 199 7.47 2.36 12.13
CA SER A 199 8.16 1.63 11.05
C SER A 199 8.85 0.38 11.58
N PHE A 200 9.50 0.47 12.75
CA PHE A 200 10.11 -0.67 13.43
C PHE A 200 9.08 -1.76 13.74
N PHE A 201 7.94 -1.39 14.36
CA PHE A 201 6.88 -2.35 14.66
C PHE A 201 6.22 -2.92 13.40
N ALA A 202 6.06 -2.12 12.33
CA ALA A 202 5.51 -2.59 11.07
C ALA A 202 6.41 -3.65 10.42
N VAL A 203 7.73 -3.40 10.38
CA VAL A 203 8.71 -4.38 9.89
C VAL A 203 8.74 -5.62 10.78
N ALA A 204 8.75 -5.46 12.11
CA ALA A 204 8.73 -6.58 13.05
C ALA A 204 7.47 -7.45 12.87
N ALA A 205 6.29 -6.82 12.71
CA ALA A 205 5.05 -7.53 12.43
C ALA A 205 5.11 -8.26 11.10
N ALA A 206 5.66 -7.64 10.04
CA ALA A 206 5.83 -8.28 8.76
C ALA A 206 6.76 -9.50 8.84
N MET A 207 7.91 -9.38 9.51
CA MET A 207 8.82 -10.51 9.74
C MET A 207 8.14 -11.63 10.51
N TYR A 208 7.36 -11.30 11.54
CA TYR A 208 6.63 -12.29 12.33
C TYR A 208 5.56 -13.03 11.52
N VAL A 209 4.78 -12.30 10.70
CA VAL A 209 3.72 -12.90 9.86
C VAL A 209 4.31 -13.74 8.74
N THR A 210 5.44 -13.33 8.16
CA THR A 210 6.06 -14.01 7.01
C THR A 210 7.04 -15.12 7.39
N ARG A 211 7.32 -15.37 8.68
CA ARG A 211 8.35 -16.31 9.15
C ARG A 211 8.21 -17.76 8.67
N ASN A 212 6.99 -18.20 8.37
CA ASN A 212 6.69 -19.59 7.95
C ASN A 212 6.33 -19.69 6.45
N VAL A 213 6.66 -18.66 5.66
CA VAL A 213 6.33 -18.62 4.24
C VAL A 213 7.43 -19.29 3.44
N ASP A 214 7.06 -20.22 2.56
CA ASP A 214 7.99 -20.79 1.57
C ASP A 214 8.13 -19.81 0.40
N TRP A 215 9.29 -19.16 0.33
CA TRP A 215 9.60 -18.12 -0.66
C TRP A 215 10.08 -18.68 -1.99
N TYR A 216 10.61 -19.90 -1.98
CA TYR A 216 11.32 -20.52 -3.10
C TYR A 216 10.49 -21.62 -3.77
N GLY A 217 9.38 -22.06 -3.15
CA GLY A 217 8.52 -23.10 -3.70
C GLY A 217 9.19 -24.47 -3.71
N GLU A 218 10.15 -24.70 -2.80
CA GLU A 218 10.94 -25.94 -2.70
C GLU A 218 10.17 -27.07 -1.97
N GLY A 219 8.86 -27.09 -2.11
CA GLY A 219 7.97 -28.13 -1.59
C GLY A 219 7.79 -29.31 -2.54
N ALA A 220 8.87 -29.95 -2.98
CA ALA A 220 8.79 -31.30 -3.54
C ALA A 220 9.80 -32.19 -2.79
N PRO A 221 9.34 -33.12 -1.92
CA PRO A 221 10.25 -34.07 -1.30
C PRO A 221 10.87 -34.92 -2.42
N VAL A 222 12.18 -34.80 -2.59
CA VAL A 222 13.03 -35.58 -3.50
C VAL A 222 13.02 -37.10 -3.17
N ALA A 223 12.16 -37.54 -2.24
CA ALA A 223 12.03 -38.92 -1.79
C ALA A 223 11.36 -39.88 -2.79
N ALA A 224 10.68 -39.39 -3.84
CA ALA A 224 10.02 -40.26 -4.82
C ALA A 224 10.93 -40.68 -5.99
N ALA A 225 12.06 -40.01 -6.21
CA ALA A 225 12.98 -40.32 -7.32
C ALA A 225 13.96 -41.47 -6.99
N THR A 226 14.20 -41.76 -5.71
CA THR A 226 15.12 -42.82 -5.28
C THR A 226 14.47 -44.20 -5.21
N ALA A 227 13.12 -44.29 -5.22
CA ALA A 227 12.40 -45.57 -5.16
C ALA A 227 12.19 -46.24 -6.53
N ALA A 228 12.46 -45.54 -7.64
CA ALA A 228 12.29 -46.06 -9.00
C ALA A 228 13.60 -46.61 -9.62
N GLY A 229 14.73 -46.54 -8.91
CA GLY A 229 16.05 -46.98 -9.38
C GLY A 229 16.55 -48.30 -8.79
N GLY A 230 15.63 -49.20 -8.42
CA GLY A 230 15.97 -50.45 -7.74
C GLY A 230 15.44 -51.69 -8.45
N ARG A 231 15.89 -51.97 -9.68
CA ARG A 231 15.77 -53.30 -10.33
C ARG A 231 16.91 -53.51 -11.32
N ASP A 232 18.12 -53.59 -10.79
CA ASP A 232 19.33 -53.97 -11.52
C ASP A 232 19.46 -55.50 -11.41
N SER A 233 18.69 -56.22 -12.23
CA SER A 233 18.72 -57.68 -12.34
C SER A 233 19.94 -58.16 -13.14
N TRP A 234 21.15 -58.03 -12.57
CA TRP A 234 22.41 -58.46 -13.21
C TRP A 234 23.11 -59.63 -12.49
N LEU A 235 22.40 -60.43 -11.69
CA LEU A 235 22.98 -61.55 -10.94
C LEU A 235 22.25 -62.91 -11.13
N ASP A 236 21.54 -63.12 -12.24
CA ASP A 236 21.05 -64.44 -12.63
C ASP A 236 21.55 -64.83 -14.04
#